data_AF-A0A6A7MCL0-F1
#
_entry.id   AF-A0A6A7MCL0-F1
#
_cell.length_a   1.000
_cell.length_b   1.000
_cell.length_c   1.000
_cell.angle_alpha   90.00
_cell.angle_beta   90.00
_cell.angle_gamma   90.00
#
_symmetry.space_group_name_H-M   'P 1'
#
loop_
_entity.id
_entity.type
_entity.pdbx_description
1 polymer ?
#
loop_
_entity_poly.entity_id
_entity_poly.type
_entity_poly.pdbx_seq_one_letter_code
_entity_poly.pdbx_strand_id
1 'polypeptide(L)'
;MNGASDEKTLYAILHALQYIGEAVSRLPNEVTDLAPQIPWAKIKAMRNLIAHDYAGIDTAVVWETVRQRLPELRAAIEAMLQRLS
;
A
#
# COMPACT_ATOMS: atom_id res chain seq x y z
N MET A 1 15.92 -8.75 12.86
CA MET A 1 15.19 -8.19 14.01
C MET A 1 14.34 -7.04 13.48
N ASN A 2 13.21 -7.33 12.83
CA ASN A 2 11.90 -7.77 13.34
C ASN A 2 11.09 -6.57 13.83
N GLY A 3 10.61 -5.76 12.87
CA GLY A 3 9.70 -4.63 13.11
C GLY A 3 8.28 -5.02 13.52
N ALA A 4 7.98 -6.32 13.61
CA ALA A 4 6.81 -6.85 14.30
C ALA A 4 7.32 -7.65 15.50
N SER A 5 7.47 -7.00 16.66
CA SER A 5 7.80 -7.71 17.91
C SER A 5 6.65 -8.60 18.40
N ASP A 6 5.47 -8.53 17.77
CA ASP A 6 4.35 -9.41 18.06
C ASP A 6 3.40 -9.53 16.86
N GLU A 7 2.65 -10.64 16.82
CA GLU A 7 1.72 -11.00 15.75
C GLU A 7 0.60 -9.96 15.53
N LYS A 8 0.18 -9.26 16.60
CA LYS A 8 -0.88 -8.24 16.49
C LYS A 8 -0.39 -7.05 15.69
N THR A 9 0.87 -6.65 15.89
CA THR A 9 1.49 -5.57 15.10
C THR A 9 1.52 -5.93 13.62
N LEU A 10 1.88 -7.18 13.29
CA LEU A 10 1.85 -7.66 11.90
C LEU A 10 0.43 -7.60 11.31
N TYR A 11 -0.58 -8.12 12.02
CA TYR A 11 -1.97 -8.07 11.55
C TYR A 11 -2.47 -6.63 11.36
N ALA A 12 -2.12 -5.72 12.27
CA ALA A 12 -2.49 -4.31 12.15
C ALA A 12 -1.89 -3.67 10.90
N ILE A 13 -0.61 -3.98 10.60
CA ILE A 13 0.06 -3.52 9.38
C ILE A 13 -0.60 -4.11 8.13
N LEU A 14 -0.84 -5.41 8.09
CA LEU A 14 -1.49 -6.08 6.96
C LEU A 14 -2.88 -5.49 6.69
N HIS A 15 -3.68 -5.25 7.74
CA HIS A 15 -4.98 -4.62 7.63
C HIS A 15 -4.89 -3.19 7.10
N ALA A 16 -3.91 -2.40 7.56
CA ALA A 16 -3.69 -1.05 7.04
C ALA A 16 -3.32 -1.07 5.54
N LEU A 17 -2.47 -2.01 5.11
CA LEU A 17 -2.13 -2.20 3.69
C LEU A 17 -3.36 -2.59 2.86
N GLN A 18 -4.23 -3.48 3.37
CA GLN A 18 -5.49 -3.81 2.71
C GLN A 18 -6.40 -2.57 2.55
N TYR A 19 -6.49 -1.74 3.59
CA TYR A 19 -7.28 -0.51 3.55
C TYR A 19 -6.77 0.48 2.48
N ILE A 20 -5.44 0.61 2.35
CA ILE A 20 -4.83 1.42 1.27
C ILE A 20 -5.21 0.86 -0.11
N GLY A 21 -5.10 -0.46 -0.31
CA GLY A 21 -5.49 -1.10 -1.57
C GLY A 21 -6.98 -0.90 -1.90
N GLU A 22 -7.84 -0.97 -0.88
CA GLU A 22 -9.28 -0.70 -1.01
C GLU A 22 -9.54 0.76 -1.40
N ALA A 23 -8.91 1.72 -0.72
CA ALA A 23 -9.04 3.15 -1.05
C ALA A 23 -8.60 3.44 -2.49
N VAL A 24 -7.47 2.88 -2.93
CA VAL A 24 -6.99 3.03 -4.30
C VAL A 24 -7.96 2.39 -5.30
N SER A 25 -8.61 1.28 -4.96
CA SER A 25 -9.57 0.62 -5.86
C SER A 25 -10.78 1.50 -6.22
N ARG A 26 -11.13 2.43 -5.33
CA ARG A 26 -12.25 3.38 -5.49
C ARG A 26 -11.88 4.68 -6.19
N LEU A 27 -10.59 4.91 -6.48
CA LEU A 27 -10.16 6.09 -7.23
C LEU A 27 -10.68 6.01 -8.68
N PRO A 28 -11.30 7.09 -9.20
CA PRO A 28 -11.63 7.20 -10.62
C PRO A 28 -10.38 7.12 -11.49
N ASN A 29 -10.53 6.62 -12.73
CA ASN A 29 -9.42 6.54 -13.68
C ASN A 29 -8.80 7.92 -13.94
N GLU A 30 -9.63 8.96 -14.04
CA GLU A 30 -9.21 10.35 -14.19
C GLU A 30 -8.18 10.79 -13.13
N VAL A 31 -8.28 10.28 -11.90
CA VAL A 31 -7.34 10.58 -10.82
C VAL A 31 -6.06 9.76 -10.97
N THR A 32 -6.17 8.47 -11.29
CA THR A 32 -4.99 7.61 -11.45
C THR A 32 -4.16 7.97 -12.68
N ASP A 33 -4.81 8.47 -13.72
CA ASP A 33 -4.18 8.89 -14.99
C ASP A 33 -3.32 10.15 -14.81
N LEU A 34 -3.53 10.93 -13.75
CA LEU A 34 -2.67 12.07 -13.39
C LEU A 34 -1.29 11.66 -12.85
N ALA A 35 -1.12 10.39 -12.45
CA ALA A 35 0.16 9.86 -11.99
C ALA A 35 0.37 8.41 -12.43
N PRO A 36 0.61 8.17 -13.72
CA PRO A 36 0.81 6.83 -14.27
C PRO A 36 2.10 6.15 -13.76
N GLN A 37 3.02 6.93 -13.18
CA GLN A 37 4.23 6.39 -12.54
C GLN A 37 3.94 5.62 -11.24
N ILE A 38 2.79 5.87 -10.60
CA ILE A 38 2.39 5.12 -9.41
C ILE A 38 1.79 3.78 -9.87
N PRO A 39 2.23 2.64 -9.32
CA PRO A 39 1.76 1.32 -9.75
C PRO A 39 0.37 0.98 -9.16
N TRP A 40 -0.64 1.77 -9.51
CA TRP A 40 -2.01 1.68 -8.95
C TRP A 40 -2.58 0.26 -8.98
N ALA A 41 -2.45 -0.44 -10.11
CA ALA A 41 -2.95 -1.81 -10.25
C ALA A 41 -2.31 -2.78 -9.24
N LYS A 42 -1.00 -2.63 -8.96
CA LYS A 42 -0.30 -3.46 -7.95
C LYS A 42 -0.80 -3.13 -6.55
N ILE A 43 -1.02 -1.85 -6.25
CA ILE A 43 -1.54 -1.42 -4.93
C ILE A 43 -2.97 -1.94 -4.72
N LYS A 44 -3.82 -1.92 -5.76
CA LYS A 44 -5.16 -2.55 -5.72
C LYS A 44 -5.06 -4.06 -5.49
N ALA A 45 -4.17 -4.75 -6.22
CA ALA A 45 -4.01 -6.21 -6.13
C ALA A 45 -3.47 -6.67 -4.77
N MET A 46 -2.69 -5.84 -4.08
CA MET A 46 -2.14 -6.13 -2.75
C MET A 46 -3.24 -6.48 -1.74
N ARG A 47 -4.41 -5.84 -1.79
CA ARG A 47 -5.55 -6.18 -0.92
C ARG A 47 -5.94 -7.66 -1.03
N ASN A 48 -6.00 -8.17 -2.26
CA ASN A 48 -6.39 -9.56 -2.54
C ASN A 48 -5.30 -10.53 -2.11
N LEU A 49 -4.02 -10.20 -2.38
CA LEU A 49 -2.89 -11.00 -1.92
C LEU A 49 -2.93 -11.16 -0.39
N ILE A 50 -3.15 -10.06 0.34
CA ILE A 50 -3.22 -10.10 1.79
C ILE A 50 -4.45 -10.87 2.28
N ALA A 51 -5.62 -10.71 1.66
CA ALA A 51 -6.82 -11.40 2.11
C ALA A 51 -6.77 -12.93 1.90
N HIS A 52 -6.12 -13.39 0.82
CA HIS A 52 -6.14 -14.80 0.43
C HIS A 52 -4.90 -15.59 0.89
N ASP A 53 -3.75 -14.93 1.01
CA ASP A 53 -2.47 -15.61 1.24
C ASP A 53 -1.74 -15.13 2.51
N TYR A 54 -2.46 -14.54 3.48
CA TYR A 54 -1.84 -13.92 4.66
C TYR A 54 -0.88 -14.85 5.42
N ALA A 55 -1.17 -16.15 5.47
CA ALA A 55 -0.32 -17.13 6.14
C ALA A 55 1.03 -17.37 5.43
N GLY A 56 1.10 -17.11 4.12
CA GLY A 56 2.30 -17.25 3.29
C GLY A 56 3.07 -15.94 3.09
N ILE A 57 2.61 -14.81 3.66
CA ILE A 57 3.24 -13.52 3.45
C ILE A 57 4.60 -13.46 4.13
N ASP A 58 5.62 -13.14 3.33
CA ASP A 58 6.94 -12.81 3.85
C ASP A 58 6.92 -11.47 4.61
N THR A 59 7.09 -11.57 5.92
CA THR A 59 7.13 -10.41 6.82
C THR A 59 8.26 -9.42 6.50
N ALA A 60 9.36 -9.87 5.89
CA ALA A 60 10.43 -8.98 5.43
C ALA A 60 9.95 -8.08 4.28
N VAL A 61 9.16 -8.63 3.35
CA VAL A 61 8.55 -7.88 2.24
C VAL A 61 7.53 -6.87 2.75
N VAL A 62 6.72 -7.26 3.75
CA VAL A 62 5.79 -6.32 4.42
C VAL A 62 6.57 -5.16 5.04
N TRP A 63 7.66 -5.46 5.75
CA TRP A 63 8.47 -4.44 6.40
C TRP A 63 9.16 -3.51 5.40
N GLU A 64 9.69 -4.04 4.30
CA GLU A 64 10.22 -3.24 3.19
C GLU A 64 9.13 -2.32 2.61
N THR A 65 7.93 -2.86 2.38
CA THR A 65 6.80 -2.10 1.86
C THR A 65 6.46 -0.92 2.76
N VAL A 66 6.38 -1.14 4.07
CA VAL A 66 6.09 -0.09 5.05
C VAL A 66 7.21 0.95 5.12
N ARG A 67 8.48 0.52 5.08
CA ARG A 67 9.63 1.40 5.33
C ARG A 67 10.11 2.16 4.09
N GLN A 68 9.89 1.62 2.90
CA GLN A 68 10.42 2.17 1.65
C GLN A 68 9.30 2.58 0.70
N ARG A 69 8.38 1.66 0.40
CA ARG A 69 7.35 1.87 -0.63
C ARG A 69 6.23 2.82 -0.20
N LEU A 70 5.78 2.75 1.06
CA LEU A 70 4.74 3.66 1.55
C LEU A 70 5.19 5.13 1.61
N PRO A 71 6.41 5.47 2.08
CA PRO A 71 6.93 6.83 1.96
C PRO A 71 7.00 7.34 0.53
N GLU A 72 7.46 6.51 -0.42
CA GLU A 72 7.50 6.84 -1.85
C GLU A 72 6.09 7.15 -2.39
N LEU A 73 5.11 6.29 -2.06
CA LEU A 73 3.71 6.48 -2.44
C LEU A 73 3.14 7.78 -1.86
N ARG A 74 3.41 8.05 -0.57
CA ARG A 74 2.95 9.27 0.11
C ARG A 74 3.49 10.51 -0.59
N ALA A 75 4.79 10.57 -0.85
CA ALA A 75 5.42 11.70 -1.52
C ALA A 75 4.84 11.92 -2.94
N ALA A 76 4.60 10.83 -3.68
CA ALA A 76 4.01 10.91 -5.01
C ALA A 76 2.57 11.45 -4.97
N ILE A 77 1.75 11.01 -4.00
CA ILE A 77 0.38 11.53 -3.80
C ILE A 77 0.40 13.00 -3.38
N GLU A 78 1.29 13.42 -2.48
CA GLU A 78 1.43 14.83 -2.09
C GLU A 78 1.80 15.71 -3.29
N ALA A 79 2.71 15.25 -4.14
CA ALA A 79 3.07 15.95 -5.38
C ALA A 79 1.90 16.02 -6.38
N MET A 80 1.02 15.02 -6.43
CA MET A 80 -0.22 15.08 -7.23
C MET A 80 -1.18 16.13 -6.68
N LEU A 81 -1.40 16.16 -5.37
CA LEU A 81 -2.33 17.10 -4.72
C LEU A 81 -1.89 18.56 -4.94
N GLN A 82 -0.59 18.83 -4.93
CA GLN A 82 -0.03 20.16 -5.24
C GLN A 82 -0.31 20.62 -6.68
N ARG A 83 -0.56 19.70 -7.62
CA ARG A 83 -0.91 20.05 -9.02
C ARG A 83 -2.40 20.30 -9.22
N LEU A 84 -3.21 19.92 -8.24
CA LEU A 84 -4.66 20.09 -8.22
C LEU A 84 -5.10 21.31 -7.40
N SER A 85 -4.15 22.00 -6.75
CA SER A 85 -4.36 23.27 -6.03
C SER A 85 -3.99 24.45 -6.92
#